data_AF-A0A2E6VSA4-F1
#
_entry.id   AF-A0A2E6VSA4-F1
#
_cell.length_a   1.000
_cell.length_b   1.000
_cell.length_c   1.000
_cell.angle_alpha   90.00
_cell.angle_beta   90.00
_cell.angle_gamma   90.00
#
_symmetry.space_group_name_H-M   'P 1'
#
loop_
_entity.id
_entity.type
_entity.pdbx_description
1 polymer ?
#
loop_
_entity_poly.entity_id
_entity_poly.type
_entity_poly.pdbx_seq_one_letter_code
_entity_poly.pdbx_strand_id
1 'polypeptide(L)'
;MTLISMTYLPPLHGLIEDLKADDLLQAIELVPDEFFSETSPQGLSEALGDTLSHFMLPYSFHFVGNSLCSADFLTNHDPGLNEWDAYKPMLVSDHLTCSRIGDIDVTGNLPTLYTEETLDITAENIRHHQQRLPRNTSFLLEHIPIPFELKQSTLSWDEFYLGLIKQTDAGVLLDLHNLYCEEQNSNFNAIQFMDQLPQDQVLELHVAGGYLRKEWNYYVDCHCQHVPERVFELVEAAMSRFSPKLVNLEREHNFVEFDRIRKDIERLNRLCRN
;
A
#
# COMPACT_ATOMS: atom_id res chain seq x y z
N MET A 1 -2.94 -9.33 17.53
CA MET A 1 -4.15 -8.48 17.45
C MET A 1 -3.91 -7.50 16.32
N THR A 2 -4.81 -7.48 15.35
CA THR A 2 -4.74 -6.60 14.18
C THR A 2 -5.14 -5.18 14.60
N LEU A 3 -4.33 -4.19 14.23
CA LEU A 3 -4.60 -2.78 14.50
C LEU A 3 -5.38 -2.17 13.33
N ILE A 4 -6.34 -1.31 13.62
CA ILE A 4 -7.03 -0.51 12.60
C ILE A 4 -6.27 0.79 12.40
N SER A 5 -5.93 1.06 11.14
CA SER A 5 -5.18 2.22 10.68
C SER A 5 -5.98 3.01 9.64
N MET A 6 -5.54 4.24 9.41
CA MET A 6 -6.03 5.09 8.35
C MET A 6 -4.86 5.90 7.82
N THR A 7 -4.76 6.02 6.49
CA THR A 7 -3.73 6.85 5.85
C THR A 7 -3.94 8.30 6.23
N TYR A 8 -2.88 8.93 6.74
CA TYR A 8 -2.92 10.32 7.13
C TYR A 8 -2.74 11.23 5.92
N LEU A 9 -3.72 12.12 5.74
CA LEU A 9 -3.61 13.29 4.89
C LEU A 9 -4.09 14.52 5.66
N PRO A 10 -3.57 15.74 5.39
CA PRO A 10 -3.95 16.94 6.13
C PRO A 10 -5.47 17.17 6.27
N PRO A 11 -6.31 16.94 5.23
CA PRO A 11 -7.77 17.08 5.35
C PRO A 11 -8.44 16.10 6.32
N LEU A 12 -7.77 14.99 6.66
CA LEU A 12 -8.26 13.94 7.54
C LEU A 12 -7.82 14.13 9.01
N HIS A 13 -6.99 15.13 9.31
CA HIS A 13 -6.38 15.33 10.62
C HIS A 13 -7.41 15.30 11.77
N GLY A 14 -8.45 16.14 11.70
CA GLY A 14 -9.47 16.20 12.76
C GLY A 14 -10.30 14.92 12.88
N LEU A 15 -10.57 14.23 11.76
CA LEU A 15 -11.26 12.94 11.81
C LEU A 15 -10.41 11.87 12.51
N ILE A 16 -9.10 11.83 12.24
CA ILE A 16 -8.17 10.90 12.89
C ILE A 16 -8.08 11.19 14.40
N GLU A 17 -8.08 12.46 14.82
CA GLU A 17 -8.16 12.83 16.24
C GLU A 17 -9.42 12.27 16.89
N ASP A 18 -10.59 12.45 16.26
CA ASP A 18 -11.86 11.97 16.79
C ASP A 18 -11.90 10.43 16.83
N LEU A 19 -11.45 9.74 15.78
CA LEU A 19 -11.41 8.27 15.72
C LEU A 19 -10.46 7.68 16.77
N LYS A 20 -9.31 8.32 16.99
CA LYS A 20 -8.38 7.96 18.06
C LYS A 20 -9.00 8.17 19.44
N ALA A 21 -9.67 9.30 19.67
CA ALA A 21 -10.32 9.61 20.95
C ALA A 21 -11.42 8.61 21.29
N ASP A 22 -12.12 8.09 20.28
CA ASP A 22 -13.17 7.08 20.40
C ASP A 22 -12.66 5.63 20.43
N ASP A 23 -11.34 5.39 20.45
CA ASP A 23 -10.70 4.06 20.39
C ASP A 23 -11.14 3.22 19.17
N LEU A 24 -11.38 3.90 18.04
CA LEU A 24 -11.67 3.29 16.75
C LEU A 24 -10.41 3.13 15.89
N LEU A 25 -9.37 3.92 16.15
CA LEU A 25 -8.11 3.90 15.42
C LEU A 25 -6.94 3.63 16.36
N GLN A 26 -6.10 2.65 16.03
CA GLN A 26 -4.95 2.22 16.85
C GLN A 26 -3.60 2.41 16.16
N ALA A 27 -3.59 2.80 14.89
CA ALA A 27 -2.39 3.10 14.13
C ALA A 27 -2.67 4.18 13.07
N ILE A 28 -1.62 4.73 12.47
CA ILE A 28 -1.71 5.58 11.28
C ILE A 28 -0.74 5.08 10.21
N GLU A 29 -1.12 5.21 8.95
CA GLU A 29 -0.19 5.04 7.84
C GLU A 29 0.20 6.41 7.31
N LEU A 30 1.46 6.55 6.91
CA LEU A 30 2.00 7.78 6.33
C LEU A 30 2.60 7.45 4.97
N VAL A 31 2.38 8.31 3.99
CA VAL A 31 2.99 8.23 2.66
C VAL A 31 4.19 9.17 2.61
N PRO A 32 5.43 8.69 2.85
CA PRO A 32 6.55 9.59 3.06
C PRO A 32 6.88 10.42 1.82
N ASP A 33 6.61 9.92 0.61
CA ASP A 33 6.77 10.66 -0.65
C ASP A 33 6.10 12.04 -0.62
N GLU A 34 4.95 12.18 0.05
CA GLU A 34 4.25 13.47 0.17
C GLU A 34 4.96 14.46 1.10
N PHE A 35 5.72 13.95 2.06
CA PHE A 35 6.50 14.75 3.00
C PHE A 35 7.89 15.10 2.44
N PHE A 36 8.38 14.32 1.46
CA PHE A 36 9.72 14.42 0.89
C PHE A 36 9.85 15.33 -0.35
N SER A 37 9.13 16.46 -0.41
CA SER A 37 9.34 17.43 -1.51
C SER A 37 10.57 18.32 -1.31
N GLU A 38 11.38 18.51 -2.37
CA GLU A 38 12.63 19.30 -2.39
C GLU A 38 12.48 20.80 -2.02
N THR A 39 11.25 21.29 -1.82
CA THR A 39 10.96 22.73 -1.67
C THR A 39 10.78 23.20 -0.23
N SER A 40 10.94 22.34 0.79
CA SER A 40 10.76 22.75 2.20
C SER A 40 12.04 23.35 2.81
N PRO A 41 12.08 24.67 3.10
CA PRO A 41 13.25 25.34 3.67
C PRO A 41 13.48 25.04 5.17
N GLN A 42 12.66 24.20 5.82
CA GLN A 42 12.70 23.92 7.27
C GLN A 42 13.12 22.50 7.65
N GLY A 43 13.39 21.62 6.68
CA GLY A 43 13.88 20.27 6.98
C GLY A 43 12.75 19.28 7.24
N LEU A 44 12.39 18.59 6.15
CA LEU A 44 11.77 17.28 5.93
C LEU A 44 11.45 16.35 7.14
N SER A 45 12.20 16.41 8.24
CA SER A 45 11.98 15.62 9.47
C SER A 45 10.94 16.24 10.41
N GLU A 46 10.76 17.57 10.38
CA GLU A 46 9.94 18.26 11.39
C GLU A 46 8.44 18.01 11.19
N ALA A 47 7.88 18.13 9.98
CA ALA A 47 6.44 17.90 9.77
C ALA A 47 6.03 16.43 9.97
N LEU A 48 6.87 15.49 9.54
CA LEU A 48 6.69 14.06 9.80
C LEU A 48 6.81 13.79 11.31
N GLY A 49 7.85 14.33 11.95
CA GLY A 49 8.09 14.24 13.39
C GLY A 49 6.96 14.85 14.24
N ASP A 50 6.42 15.98 13.82
CA ASP A 50 5.28 16.67 14.43
C ASP A 50 4.03 15.82 14.33
N THR A 51 3.76 15.25 13.14
CA THR A 51 2.61 14.35 12.93
C THR A 51 2.72 13.12 13.83
N LEU A 52 3.89 12.47 13.85
CA LEU A 52 4.16 11.32 14.70
C LEU A 52 4.05 11.66 16.19
N SER A 53 4.60 12.80 16.61
CA SER A 53 4.57 13.28 18.00
C SER A 53 3.18 13.72 18.44
N HIS A 54 2.36 14.23 17.52
CA HIS A 54 0.99 14.63 17.78
C HIS A 54 0.09 13.43 18.01
N PHE A 55 0.10 12.47 17.08
CA PHE A 55 -0.77 11.31 17.19
C PHE A 55 -0.26 10.28 18.20
N MET A 56 1.05 10.11 18.39
CA MET A 56 1.63 9.10 19.31
C MET A 56 1.01 7.70 19.13
N LEU A 57 0.68 7.34 17.88
CA LEU A 57 0.17 6.04 17.50
C LEU A 57 1.31 5.21 16.87
N PRO A 58 1.26 3.88 16.97
CA PRO A 58 2.01 3.01 16.06
C PRO A 58 1.76 3.38 14.60
N TYR A 59 2.74 3.18 13.73
CA TYR A 59 2.62 3.61 12.33
C TYR A 59 3.36 2.73 11.34
N SER A 60 2.87 2.69 10.11
CA SER A 60 3.51 2.15 8.91
C SER A 60 3.90 3.28 7.96
N PHE A 61 4.90 3.03 7.12
CA PHE A 61 5.22 3.89 5.98
C PHE A 61 4.87 3.16 4.69
N HIS A 62 4.07 3.79 3.85
CA HIS A 62 3.70 3.27 2.54
C HIS A 62 4.24 4.19 1.45
N PHE A 63 5.19 3.71 0.66
CA PHE A 63 5.79 4.47 -0.43
C PHE A 63 5.03 4.21 -1.73
N VAL A 64 5.03 5.22 -2.60
CA VAL A 64 4.36 5.12 -3.91
C VAL A 64 5.28 5.44 -5.09
N GLY A 65 6.44 6.06 -4.81
CA GLY A 65 7.31 6.68 -5.83
C GLY A 65 8.64 5.98 -6.10
N ASN A 66 9.00 4.91 -5.38
CA ASN A 66 10.37 4.41 -5.44
C ASN A 66 10.70 3.62 -6.71
N SER A 67 9.69 3.22 -7.48
CA SER A 67 9.85 2.53 -8.76
C SER A 67 10.67 1.25 -8.64
N LEU A 68 10.26 0.35 -7.73
CA LEU A 68 10.97 -0.89 -7.38
C LEU A 68 11.34 -1.78 -8.57
N CYS A 69 10.58 -1.72 -9.66
CA CYS A 69 10.83 -2.51 -10.86
C CYS A 69 11.77 -1.85 -11.87
N SER A 70 12.38 -0.72 -11.53
CA SER A 70 13.35 -0.08 -12.42
C SER A 70 14.72 -0.76 -12.39
N ALA A 71 15.33 -0.90 -13.57
CA ALA A 71 16.70 -1.37 -13.75
C ALA A 71 17.77 -0.39 -13.26
N ASP A 72 17.44 0.88 -13.05
CA ASP A 72 18.37 1.91 -12.59
C ASP A 72 18.18 2.31 -11.13
N PHE A 73 17.29 1.60 -10.42
CA PHE A 73 16.84 1.89 -9.07
C PHE A 73 18.02 2.26 -8.13
N LEU A 74 19.01 1.38 -8.02
CA LEU A 74 20.18 1.55 -7.15
C LEU A 74 21.10 2.71 -7.56
N THR A 75 21.03 3.18 -8.81
CA THR A 75 21.94 4.22 -9.34
C THR A 75 21.37 5.63 -9.26
N ASN A 76 20.05 5.78 -9.34
CA ASN A 76 19.42 7.08 -9.53
C ASN A 76 18.49 7.50 -8.39
N HIS A 77 18.04 6.58 -7.53
CA HIS A 77 17.16 6.91 -6.42
C HIS A 77 17.15 5.81 -5.35
N ASP A 78 17.99 5.95 -4.33
CA ASP A 78 17.68 5.37 -3.03
C ASP A 78 16.91 6.49 -2.30
N PRO A 79 15.63 6.33 -1.94
CA PRO A 79 14.74 7.40 -1.45
C PRO A 79 15.14 8.05 -0.11
N GLY A 80 16.43 8.12 0.21
CA GLY A 80 16.92 8.92 1.32
C GLY A 80 16.45 8.37 2.66
N LEU A 81 16.60 7.07 2.90
CA LEU A 81 16.21 6.45 4.17
C LEU A 81 17.45 6.02 4.98
N ASN A 82 18.48 6.86 4.97
CA ASN A 82 19.68 6.67 5.80
C ASN A 82 19.40 6.83 7.31
N GLU A 83 18.16 7.12 7.70
CA GLU A 83 17.72 7.40 9.07
C GLU A 83 16.58 6.50 9.56
N TRP A 84 16.43 5.29 9.00
CA TRP A 84 15.44 4.32 9.47
C TRP A 84 15.43 4.10 10.99
N ASP A 85 16.62 4.12 11.59
CA ASP A 85 16.82 3.96 13.03
C ASP A 85 16.15 5.06 13.87
N ALA A 86 15.92 6.24 13.30
CA ALA A 86 15.26 7.36 13.98
C ALA A 86 13.74 7.16 14.07
N TYR A 87 13.12 6.62 13.01
CA TYR A 87 11.67 6.50 12.92
C TYR A 87 11.16 5.16 13.49
N LYS A 88 11.74 4.02 13.08
CA LYS A 88 11.31 2.67 13.51
C LYS A 88 9.81 2.38 13.24
N PRO A 89 9.33 2.51 11.99
CA PRO A 89 7.97 2.12 11.64
C PRO A 89 7.74 0.61 11.85
N MET A 90 6.48 0.24 12.07
CA MET A 90 6.08 -1.17 12.22
C MET A 90 6.28 -1.97 10.94
N LEU A 91 5.91 -1.36 9.81
CA LEU A 91 5.92 -1.93 8.47
C LEU A 91 6.37 -0.83 7.50
N VAL A 92 7.05 -1.24 6.44
CA VAL A 92 7.37 -0.39 5.30
C VAL A 92 6.87 -1.10 4.06
N SER A 93 6.06 -0.45 3.24
CA SER A 93 5.50 -1.02 2.02
C SER A 93 5.77 -0.13 0.82
N ASP A 94 5.64 -0.69 -0.38
CA ASP A 94 5.78 0.06 -1.63
C ASP A 94 5.05 -0.64 -2.80
N HIS A 95 4.78 0.14 -3.84
CA HIS A 95 4.20 -0.35 -5.09
C HIS A 95 5.23 -1.05 -6.00
N LEU A 96 4.78 -2.09 -6.69
CA LEU A 96 5.53 -2.74 -7.76
C LEU A 96 5.40 -2.03 -9.11
N THR A 97 6.02 -0.85 -9.22
CA THR A 97 5.99 -0.03 -10.44
C THR A 97 7.36 0.15 -11.07
N CYS A 98 7.34 0.49 -12.36
CA CYS A 98 8.48 1.04 -13.08
C CYS A 98 8.09 2.44 -13.61
N SER A 99 8.12 3.44 -12.73
CA SER A 99 7.75 4.82 -13.05
C SER A 99 8.94 5.69 -13.46
N ARG A 100 10.18 5.26 -13.19
CA ARG A 100 11.39 6.07 -13.43
C ARG A 100 12.53 5.29 -14.07
N ILE A 101 13.15 5.84 -15.12
CA ILE A 101 14.37 5.34 -15.76
C ILE A 101 15.22 6.52 -16.28
N GLY A 102 16.47 6.60 -15.89
CA GLY A 102 17.37 7.73 -16.12
C GLY A 102 16.77 9.02 -15.57
N ASP A 103 16.73 10.04 -16.43
CA ASP A 103 16.11 11.34 -16.14
C ASP A 103 14.60 11.37 -16.42
N ILE A 104 13.98 10.24 -16.78
CA ILE A 104 12.54 10.15 -17.08
C ILE A 104 11.81 9.66 -15.84
N ASP A 105 10.85 10.45 -15.38
CA ASP A 105 9.88 10.11 -14.35
C ASP A 105 8.47 10.39 -14.89
N VAL A 106 7.59 9.39 -14.86
CA VAL A 106 6.21 9.48 -15.36
C VAL A 106 5.17 9.76 -14.25
N THR A 107 5.63 9.94 -13.01
CA THR A 107 4.88 10.36 -11.82
C THR A 107 3.55 9.63 -11.60
N GLY A 108 3.49 8.35 -11.96
CA GLY A 108 2.27 7.55 -11.82
C GLY A 108 2.50 6.04 -11.90
N ASN A 109 1.47 5.31 -11.49
CA ASN A 109 1.42 3.86 -11.51
C ASN A 109 1.33 3.34 -12.95
N LEU A 110 2.46 2.88 -13.49
CA LEU A 110 2.51 2.18 -14.77
C LEU A 110 2.71 0.68 -14.56
N PRO A 111 2.02 -0.16 -15.35
CA PRO A 111 2.23 -1.59 -15.31
C PRO A 111 3.67 -1.91 -15.71
N THR A 112 4.27 -2.82 -14.94
CA THR A 112 5.63 -3.29 -15.15
C THR A 112 5.68 -4.32 -16.27
N LEU A 113 6.82 -4.43 -16.95
CA LEU A 113 7.08 -5.53 -17.88
C LEU A 113 7.38 -6.82 -17.08
N TYR A 114 6.42 -7.74 -17.03
CA TYR A 114 6.52 -8.97 -16.23
C TYR A 114 7.30 -10.06 -16.98
N THR A 115 8.62 -10.01 -16.83
CA THR A 115 9.56 -11.03 -17.34
C THR A 115 10.44 -11.53 -16.21
N GLU A 116 11.11 -12.67 -16.45
CA GLU A 116 12.10 -13.23 -15.52
C GLU A 116 13.25 -12.27 -15.26
N GLU A 117 13.70 -11.53 -16.28
CA GLU A 117 14.75 -10.51 -16.14
C GLU A 117 14.30 -9.37 -15.22
N THR A 118 13.10 -8.83 -15.43
CA THR A 118 12.56 -7.79 -14.54
C THR A 118 12.38 -8.33 -13.12
N LEU A 119 11.97 -9.60 -12.98
CA LEU A 119 11.77 -10.22 -11.68
C LEU A 119 13.08 -10.30 -10.90
N ASP A 120 14.17 -10.74 -11.55
CA ASP A 120 15.49 -10.81 -10.93
C ASP A 120 15.99 -9.42 -10.50
N ILE A 121 15.81 -8.39 -11.35
CA ILE A 121 16.15 -7.00 -11.04
C ILE A 121 15.35 -6.50 -9.83
N THR A 122 14.02 -6.66 -9.86
CA THR A 122 13.15 -6.22 -8.76
C THR A 122 13.49 -6.95 -7.47
N ALA A 123 13.83 -8.25 -7.53
CA ALA A 123 14.25 -9.01 -6.35
C ALA A 123 15.55 -8.46 -5.72
N GLU A 124 16.51 -8.01 -6.54
CA GLU A 124 17.71 -7.33 -6.04
C GLU A 124 17.39 -5.99 -5.37
N ASN A 125 16.51 -5.19 -5.97
CA ASN A 125 16.04 -3.91 -5.40
C ASN A 125 15.32 -4.10 -4.05
N ILE A 126 14.47 -5.12 -3.95
CA ILE A 126 13.77 -5.47 -2.70
C ILE A 126 14.78 -5.87 -1.61
N ARG A 127 15.76 -6.73 -1.94
CA ARG A 127 16.80 -7.13 -0.98
C ARG A 127 17.62 -5.94 -0.51
N HIS A 128 17.89 -4.97 -1.38
CA HIS A 128 18.56 -3.73 -1.01
C HIS A 128 17.77 -2.94 0.05
N HIS A 129 16.46 -2.80 -0.12
CA HIS A 129 15.58 -2.20 0.89
C HIS A 129 15.60 -2.99 2.21
N GLN A 130 15.38 -4.30 2.17
CA GLN A 130 15.33 -5.16 3.36
C GLN A 130 16.62 -5.06 4.20
N GLN A 131 17.79 -4.94 3.58
CA GLN A 131 19.09 -4.81 4.27
C GLN A 131 19.26 -3.49 5.03
N ARG A 132 18.50 -2.45 4.66
CA ARG A 132 18.59 -1.10 5.23
C ARG A 132 17.55 -0.86 6.32
N LEU A 133 16.48 -1.66 6.34
CA LEU A 133 15.43 -1.54 7.34
C LEU A 133 15.92 -1.92 8.75
N PRO A 134 15.30 -1.35 9.81
CA PRO A 134 15.54 -1.80 11.17
C PRO A 134 15.21 -3.29 11.31
N ARG A 135 15.96 -4.03 12.13
CA ARG A 135 15.84 -5.50 12.25
C ARG A 135 14.42 -6.04 12.52
N ASN A 136 13.53 -5.23 13.09
CA ASN A 136 12.17 -5.63 13.45
C ASN A 136 11.10 -5.07 12.50
N THR A 137 11.49 -4.42 11.42
CA THR A 137 10.61 -3.81 10.42
C THR A 137 10.61 -4.68 9.17
N SER A 138 9.43 -5.10 8.73
CA SER A 138 9.26 -5.90 7.51
C SER A 138 9.05 -4.97 6.31
N PHE A 139 9.69 -5.29 5.19
CA PHE A 139 9.36 -4.69 3.89
C PHE A 139 8.22 -5.47 3.25
N LEU A 140 7.19 -4.78 2.77
CA LEU A 140 6.00 -5.35 2.16
C LEU A 140 5.88 -4.92 0.70
N LEU A 141 5.42 -5.83 -0.15
CA LEU A 141 5.10 -5.53 -1.54
C LEU A 141 3.60 -5.33 -1.69
N GLU A 142 3.22 -4.29 -2.40
CA GLU A 142 1.86 -4.07 -2.84
C GLU A 142 1.72 -4.27 -4.35
N HIS A 143 0.65 -4.98 -4.72
CA HIS A 143 0.18 -5.04 -6.09
C HIS A 143 -0.76 -3.87 -6.38
N ILE A 144 -0.50 -3.17 -7.48
CA ILE A 144 -1.34 -2.10 -8.02
C ILE A 144 -2.23 -2.61 -9.17
N PRO A 145 -3.43 -2.05 -9.40
CA PRO A 145 -4.29 -2.49 -10.50
C PRO A 145 -3.62 -2.29 -11.85
N ILE A 146 -3.91 -3.20 -12.78
CA ILE A 146 -3.23 -3.28 -14.07
C ILE A 146 -4.15 -2.71 -15.15
N PRO A 147 -3.97 -1.44 -15.55
CA PRO A 147 -4.83 -0.84 -16.56
C PRO A 147 -4.64 -1.45 -17.94
N PHE A 148 -3.46 -2.02 -18.21
CA PHE A 148 -3.14 -2.74 -19.44
C PHE A 148 -1.91 -3.64 -19.26
N GLU A 149 -1.84 -4.70 -20.04
CA GLU A 149 -0.68 -5.60 -20.06
C GLU A 149 0.26 -5.25 -21.22
N LEU A 150 1.57 -5.36 -20.96
CA LEU A 150 2.60 -5.26 -21.99
C LEU A 150 2.73 -6.61 -22.71
N LYS A 151 2.61 -6.60 -24.05
CA LYS A 151 2.64 -7.83 -24.88
C LYS A 151 3.94 -8.63 -24.78
N GLN A 152 4.99 -8.01 -24.28
CA GLN A 152 6.31 -8.59 -24.10
C GLN A 152 6.46 -9.31 -22.75
N SER A 153 5.47 -9.20 -21.84
CA SER A 153 5.46 -9.96 -20.60
C SER A 153 5.43 -11.46 -20.90
N THR A 154 6.29 -12.22 -20.22
CA THR A 154 6.38 -13.69 -20.31
C THR A 154 5.72 -14.38 -19.13
N LEU A 155 5.47 -13.64 -18.06
CA LEU A 155 4.75 -14.05 -16.86
C LEU A 155 3.43 -13.27 -16.76
N SER A 156 2.41 -13.88 -16.14
CA SER A 156 1.28 -13.09 -15.64
C SER A 156 1.70 -12.25 -14.43
N TRP A 157 0.89 -11.26 -14.07
CA TRP A 157 1.22 -10.37 -12.95
C TRP A 157 1.26 -11.11 -11.61
N ASP A 158 0.38 -12.08 -11.42
CA ASP A 158 0.29 -12.89 -10.21
C ASP A 158 1.45 -13.89 -10.13
N GLU A 159 1.86 -14.48 -11.25
CA GLU A 159 3.10 -15.27 -11.35
C GLU A 159 4.33 -14.43 -10.99
N PHE A 160 4.43 -13.21 -11.49
CA PHE A 160 5.49 -12.26 -11.18
C PHE A 160 5.51 -11.89 -9.69
N TYR A 161 4.34 -11.50 -9.15
CA TYR A 161 4.17 -11.11 -7.75
C TYR A 161 4.52 -12.24 -6.77
N LEU A 162 3.94 -13.43 -6.97
CA LEU A 162 4.22 -14.61 -6.15
C LEU A 162 5.69 -15.07 -6.29
N GLY A 163 6.27 -14.91 -7.48
CA GLY A 163 7.69 -15.15 -7.73
C GLY A 163 8.59 -14.25 -6.90
N LEU A 164 8.29 -12.94 -6.83
CA LEU A 164 9.04 -11.98 -6.02
C LEU A 164 8.96 -12.30 -4.53
N ILE A 165 7.76 -12.56 -4.02
CA ILE A 165 7.53 -12.96 -2.63
C ILE A 165 8.41 -14.17 -2.28
N LYS A 166 8.39 -15.21 -3.13
CA LYS A 166 9.19 -16.42 -2.94
C LYS A 166 10.70 -16.20 -3.02
N GLN A 167 11.17 -15.27 -3.87
CA GLN A 167 12.60 -15.03 -4.07
C GLN A 167 13.23 -14.09 -3.04
N THR A 168 12.41 -13.29 -2.35
CA THR A 168 12.87 -12.21 -1.45
C THR A 168 12.43 -12.39 -0.01
N ASP A 169 11.48 -13.30 0.26
CA ASP A 169 10.80 -13.42 1.55
C ASP A 169 10.21 -12.08 2.05
N ALA A 170 9.89 -11.16 1.13
CA ALA A 170 9.20 -9.92 1.45
C ALA A 170 7.79 -10.22 1.95
N GLY A 171 7.31 -9.38 2.87
CA GLY A 171 5.92 -9.46 3.27
C GLY A 171 4.99 -8.93 2.18
N VAL A 172 3.71 -9.03 2.45
CA VAL A 172 2.61 -8.66 1.56
C VAL A 172 1.77 -7.60 2.25
N LEU A 173 1.61 -6.49 1.56
CA LEU A 173 0.50 -5.56 1.75
C LEU A 173 -0.54 -5.95 0.71
N LEU A 174 -1.65 -6.50 1.18
CA LEU A 174 -2.73 -6.95 0.33
C LEU A 174 -3.81 -5.88 0.26
N ASP A 175 -3.79 -5.07 -0.79
CA ASP A 175 -4.91 -4.17 -1.03
C ASP A 175 -6.11 -4.91 -1.63
N LEU A 176 -7.16 -5.01 -0.82
CA LEU A 176 -8.41 -5.66 -1.18
C LEU A 176 -9.24 -4.82 -2.15
N HIS A 177 -9.01 -3.51 -2.20
CA HIS A 177 -9.58 -2.65 -3.22
C HIS A 177 -8.94 -2.91 -4.57
N ASN A 178 -7.61 -3.02 -4.65
CA ASN A 178 -6.92 -3.39 -5.88
C ASN A 178 -7.36 -4.77 -6.41
N LEU A 179 -7.53 -5.77 -5.55
CA LEU A 179 -8.09 -7.06 -5.97
C LEU A 179 -9.53 -6.92 -6.51
N TYR A 180 -10.35 -6.06 -5.91
CA TYR A 180 -11.70 -5.80 -6.39
C TYR A 180 -11.68 -5.05 -7.74
N CYS A 181 -10.78 -4.10 -7.94
CA CYS A 181 -10.54 -3.47 -9.24
C CYS A 181 -10.23 -4.52 -10.31
N GLU A 182 -9.37 -5.50 -10.01
CA GLU A 182 -9.09 -6.61 -10.92
C GLU A 182 -10.33 -7.49 -11.17
N GLU A 183 -11.11 -7.86 -10.14
CA GLU A 183 -12.37 -8.60 -10.33
C GLU A 183 -13.36 -7.86 -11.25
N GLN A 184 -13.34 -6.52 -11.26
CA GLN A 184 -14.23 -5.71 -12.12
C GLN A 184 -13.67 -5.49 -13.53
N ASN A 185 -12.36 -5.38 -13.68
CA ASN A 185 -11.71 -4.97 -14.92
C ASN A 185 -11.23 -6.15 -15.78
N SER A 186 -10.98 -7.30 -15.16
CA SER A 186 -10.41 -8.49 -15.80
C SER A 186 -11.11 -9.77 -15.35
N ASN A 187 -10.79 -10.91 -15.96
CA ASN A 187 -11.32 -12.21 -15.53
C ASN A 187 -10.47 -12.78 -14.38
N PHE A 188 -10.47 -12.06 -13.25
CA PHE A 188 -9.67 -12.36 -12.07
C PHE A 188 -10.55 -12.84 -10.91
N ASN A 189 -10.00 -13.67 -10.02
CA ASN A 189 -10.68 -14.17 -8.83
C ASN A 189 -9.85 -13.88 -7.58
N ALA A 190 -10.26 -12.88 -6.80
CA ALA A 190 -9.52 -12.43 -5.63
C ALA A 190 -9.37 -13.53 -4.56
N ILE A 191 -10.39 -14.39 -4.40
CA ILE A 191 -10.35 -15.49 -3.42
C ILE A 191 -9.30 -16.53 -3.82
N GLN A 192 -9.28 -16.94 -5.09
CA GLN A 192 -8.29 -17.89 -5.60
C GLN A 192 -6.86 -17.35 -5.55
N PHE A 193 -6.68 -16.05 -5.77
CA PHE A 193 -5.38 -15.41 -5.60
C PHE A 193 -4.94 -15.38 -4.14
N MET A 194 -5.83 -15.01 -3.20
CA MET A 194 -5.53 -15.07 -1.77
C MET A 194 -5.14 -16.47 -1.31
N ASP A 195 -5.77 -17.52 -1.84
CA ASP A 195 -5.43 -18.91 -1.50
C ASP A 195 -4.01 -19.32 -1.96
N GLN A 196 -3.35 -18.53 -2.82
CA GLN A 196 -1.97 -18.75 -3.26
C GLN A 196 -0.93 -18.00 -2.41
N LEU A 197 -1.35 -17.02 -1.61
CA LEU A 197 -0.44 -16.22 -0.79
C LEU A 197 0.05 -16.99 0.44
N PRO A 198 1.32 -16.82 0.84
CA PRO A 198 1.84 -17.41 2.06
C PRO A 198 1.20 -16.78 3.29
N GLN A 199 0.56 -17.61 4.13
CA GLN A 199 -0.27 -17.15 5.26
C GLN A 199 0.46 -16.22 6.23
N ASP A 200 1.74 -16.51 6.50
CA ASP A 200 2.55 -15.78 7.47
C ASP A 200 3.19 -14.49 6.89
N GLN A 201 2.98 -14.20 5.61
CA GLN A 201 3.59 -13.04 4.94
C GLN A 201 2.59 -11.93 4.64
N VAL A 202 1.28 -12.16 4.70
CA VAL A 202 0.27 -11.09 4.61
C VAL A 202 0.23 -10.34 5.93
N LEU A 203 0.89 -9.18 5.97
CA LEU A 203 1.12 -8.41 7.20
C LEU A 203 0.28 -7.14 7.28
N GLU A 204 -0.22 -6.64 6.15
CA GLU A 204 -1.05 -5.45 6.08
C GLU A 204 -2.16 -5.65 5.05
N LEU A 205 -3.37 -5.18 5.35
CA LEU A 205 -4.46 -5.08 4.39
C LEU A 205 -4.77 -3.63 4.14
N HIS A 206 -4.94 -3.28 2.87
CA HIS A 206 -5.52 -2.00 2.49
C HIS A 206 -6.98 -2.19 2.09
N VAL A 207 -7.76 -1.16 2.38
CA VAL A 207 -9.20 -1.10 2.14
C VAL A 207 -9.50 0.29 1.63
N ALA A 208 -10.08 0.38 0.44
CA ALA A 208 -10.47 1.64 -0.15
C ALA A 208 -11.76 1.50 -0.96
N GLY A 209 -12.11 2.56 -1.69
CA GLY A 209 -13.25 2.56 -2.59
C GLY A 209 -13.07 3.48 -3.78
N GLY A 210 -13.54 3.02 -4.93
CA GLY A 210 -13.44 3.69 -6.23
C GLY A 210 -14.79 3.85 -6.92
N TYR A 211 -14.78 4.03 -8.23
CA TYR A 211 -16.02 4.15 -9.00
C TYR A 211 -15.96 3.46 -10.35
N LEU A 212 -17.11 2.97 -10.80
CA LEU A 212 -17.27 2.48 -12.16
C LEU A 212 -17.38 3.66 -13.13
N ARG A 213 -16.37 3.80 -13.99
CA ARG A 213 -16.42 4.72 -15.13
C ARG A 213 -17.18 4.08 -16.28
N LYS A 214 -18.46 4.43 -16.40
CA LYS A 214 -19.42 3.80 -17.31
C LYS A 214 -19.03 3.91 -18.78
N GLU A 215 -18.37 5.00 -19.18
CA GLU A 215 -18.00 5.22 -20.59
C GLU A 215 -16.98 4.19 -21.08
N TRP A 216 -16.16 3.64 -20.18
CA TRP A 216 -15.10 2.69 -20.49
C TRP A 216 -15.35 1.30 -19.91
N ASN A 217 -16.47 1.13 -19.19
CA ASN A 217 -16.75 -0.07 -18.40
C ASN A 217 -15.54 -0.51 -17.57
N TYR A 218 -14.94 0.46 -16.87
CA TYR A 218 -13.70 0.28 -16.11
C TYR A 218 -13.90 0.82 -14.70
N TYR A 219 -13.62 0.00 -13.70
CA TYR A 219 -13.63 0.39 -12.30
C TYR A 219 -12.30 1.08 -11.97
N VAL A 220 -12.40 2.35 -11.62
CA VAL A 220 -11.26 3.23 -11.39
C VAL A 220 -10.84 3.13 -9.94
N ASP A 221 -9.58 2.80 -9.77
CA ASP A 221 -8.88 2.91 -8.51
C ASP A 221 -8.51 4.38 -8.21
N CYS A 222 -9.29 5.04 -7.35
CA CYS A 222 -9.13 6.48 -7.04
C CYS A 222 -9.07 6.78 -5.54
N HIS A 223 -9.27 5.77 -4.69
CA HIS A 223 -9.39 5.90 -3.24
C HIS A 223 -10.32 7.04 -2.78
N CYS A 224 -11.37 7.32 -3.57
CA CYS A 224 -12.17 8.55 -3.48
C CYS A 224 -13.65 8.31 -3.13
N GLN A 225 -14.10 7.06 -3.04
CA GLN A 225 -15.48 6.69 -2.75
C GLN A 225 -15.61 5.71 -1.58
N HIS A 226 -16.81 5.56 -1.05
CA HIS A 226 -17.11 4.58 0.00
C HIS A 226 -16.62 3.18 -0.35
N VAL A 227 -16.22 2.44 0.68
CA VAL A 227 -15.78 1.05 0.54
C VAL A 227 -16.95 0.21 0.00
N PRO A 228 -16.81 -0.45 -1.16
CA PRO A 228 -17.84 -1.33 -1.71
C PRO A 228 -18.12 -2.51 -0.77
N GLU A 229 -19.36 -3.01 -0.79
CA GLU A 229 -19.75 -4.21 0.00
C GLU A 229 -18.82 -5.40 -0.29
N ARG A 230 -18.49 -5.59 -1.56
CA ARG A 230 -17.58 -6.65 -2.01
C ARG A 230 -16.20 -6.56 -1.36
N VAL A 231 -15.67 -5.36 -1.12
CA VAL A 231 -14.38 -5.19 -0.45
C VAL A 231 -14.49 -5.61 1.03
N PHE A 232 -15.60 -5.35 1.71
CA PHE A 232 -15.81 -5.87 3.07
C PHE A 232 -15.94 -7.41 3.11
N GLU A 233 -16.55 -8.04 2.10
CA GLU A 233 -16.53 -9.51 1.97
C GLU A 233 -15.11 -10.04 1.79
N LEU A 234 -14.26 -9.32 1.03
CA LEU A 234 -12.85 -9.65 0.88
C LEU A 234 -12.07 -9.45 2.19
N VAL A 235 -12.42 -8.44 3.02
CA VAL A 235 -11.84 -8.28 4.37
C VAL A 235 -12.16 -9.51 5.22
N GLU A 236 -13.42 -9.96 5.26
CA GLU A 236 -13.80 -11.18 5.99
C GLU A 236 -13.03 -12.41 5.50
N ALA A 237 -12.92 -12.55 4.17
CA ALA A 237 -12.17 -13.63 3.56
C ALA A 237 -10.68 -13.59 3.91
N ALA A 238 -10.06 -12.41 3.91
CA ALA A 238 -8.65 -12.21 4.27
C ALA A 238 -8.41 -12.49 5.75
N MET A 239 -9.25 -11.97 6.65
CA MET A 239 -9.15 -12.21 8.09
C MET A 239 -9.33 -13.69 8.47
N SER A 240 -10.06 -14.47 7.67
CA SER A 240 -10.18 -15.93 7.87
C SER A 240 -8.94 -16.74 7.44
N ARG A 241 -8.04 -16.13 6.65
CA ARG A 241 -6.86 -16.78 6.05
C ARG A 241 -5.54 -16.32 6.67
N PHE A 242 -5.50 -15.06 7.07
CA PHE A 242 -4.29 -14.35 7.44
C PHE A 242 -4.41 -13.76 8.84
N SER A 243 -3.29 -13.34 9.40
CA SER A 243 -3.23 -12.62 10.68
C SER A 243 -2.48 -11.30 10.49
N PRO A 244 -3.02 -10.37 9.68
CA PRO A 244 -2.35 -9.12 9.38
C PRO A 244 -2.12 -8.31 10.67
N LYS A 245 -1.01 -7.60 10.74
CA LYS A 245 -0.71 -6.68 11.84
C LYS A 245 -1.55 -5.41 11.73
N LEU A 246 -1.82 -4.96 10.50
CA LEU A 246 -2.50 -3.71 10.19
C LEU A 246 -3.63 -3.93 9.17
N VAL A 247 -4.75 -3.25 9.37
CA VAL A 247 -5.80 -3.06 8.37
C VAL A 247 -6.02 -1.56 8.24
N ASN A 248 -5.65 -1.03 7.08
CA ASN A 248 -5.60 0.39 6.80
C ASN A 248 -6.75 0.80 5.88
N LEU A 249 -7.51 1.83 6.27
CA LEU A 249 -8.51 2.46 5.40
C LEU A 249 -7.87 3.62 4.65
N GLU A 250 -7.97 3.60 3.33
CA GLU A 250 -7.45 4.65 2.47
C GLU A 250 -8.55 5.57 1.94
N ARG A 251 -8.26 6.86 1.99
CA ARG A 251 -9.08 7.93 1.43
C ARG A 251 -8.16 9.03 0.96
N GLU A 252 -7.90 9.10 -0.34
CA GLU A 252 -6.97 10.08 -0.91
C GLU A 252 -7.64 11.33 -1.43
N HIS A 253 -8.92 11.22 -1.76
CA HIS A 253 -9.70 12.30 -2.35
C HIS A 253 -11.12 12.34 -1.76
N ASN A 254 -11.87 13.41 -2.09
CA ASN A 254 -13.29 13.56 -1.75
C ASN A 254 -13.59 13.54 -0.22
N PHE A 255 -12.95 14.45 0.51
CA PHE A 255 -13.05 14.62 1.97
C PHE A 255 -14.31 15.34 2.45
N VAL A 256 -15.49 14.89 2.04
CA VAL A 256 -16.75 15.59 2.33
C VAL A 256 -17.72 14.82 3.22
N GLU A 257 -17.55 13.50 3.37
CA GLU A 257 -18.45 12.64 4.13
C GLU A 257 -17.73 11.90 5.27
N PHE A 258 -17.18 12.64 6.23
CA PHE A 258 -16.45 12.06 7.37
C PHE A 258 -17.27 11.06 8.20
N ASP A 259 -18.58 11.28 8.36
CA ASP A 259 -19.48 10.31 9.02
C ASP A 259 -19.53 8.96 8.31
N ARG A 260 -19.31 8.92 7.00
CA ARG A 260 -19.27 7.69 6.22
C ARG A 260 -17.94 6.98 6.41
N ILE A 261 -16.83 7.72 6.34
CA ILE A 261 -15.49 7.18 6.62
C ILE A 261 -15.45 6.56 8.03
N ARG A 262 -16.00 7.24 9.03
CA ARG A 262 -16.14 6.71 10.39
C ARG A 262 -16.90 5.38 10.41
N LYS A 263 -18.03 5.27 9.70
CA LYS A 263 -18.80 4.02 9.62
C LYS A 263 -18.02 2.89 8.97
N ASP A 264 -17.18 3.19 7.99
CA ASP A 264 -16.29 2.21 7.37
C ASP A 264 -15.26 1.71 8.39
N ILE A 265 -14.61 2.60 9.16
CA ILE A 265 -13.70 2.25 10.27
C ILE A 265 -14.40 1.42 11.36
N GLU A 266 -15.62 1.80 11.77
CA GLU A 266 -16.40 1.03 12.74
C GLU A 266 -16.72 -0.37 12.24
N ARG A 267 -16.97 -0.50 10.93
CA ARG A 267 -17.20 -1.81 10.30
C ARG A 267 -15.92 -2.63 10.29
N LEU A 268 -14.79 -2.06 9.88
CA LEU A 268 -13.49 -2.75 9.94
C LEU A 268 -13.16 -3.24 11.34
N ASN A 269 -13.39 -2.41 12.37
CA ASN A 269 -13.26 -2.83 13.77
C ASN A 269 -14.10 -4.06 14.11
N ARG A 270 -15.36 -4.14 13.64
CA ARG A 270 -16.22 -5.32 13.89
C ARG A 270 -15.70 -6.56 13.17
N LEU A 271 -15.17 -6.41 11.96
CA LEU A 271 -14.68 -7.52 11.16
C LEU A 271 -13.35 -8.08 11.68
N CYS A 272 -12.45 -7.20 12.15
CA CYS A 272 -11.09 -7.57 12.52
C CYS A 272 -10.90 -7.91 14.02
N ARG A 273 -11.94 -7.71 14.85
CA ARG A 273 -11.93 -8.07 16.28
C ARG A 273 -12.43 -9.51 16.55
N ASN A 274 -12.97 -10.19 15.54
CA ASN A 274 -13.39 -11.60 15.61
C ASN A 274 -12.23 -12.54 15.28
#